data_AF-A0A3L6PEF6-F1
#
_entry.id   AF-A0A3L6PEF6-F1
#
_cell.length_a   1.000
_cell.length_b   1.000
_cell.length_c   1.000
_cell.angle_alpha   90.00
_cell.angle_beta   90.00
_cell.angle_gamma   90.00
#
_symmetry.space_group_name_H-M   'P 1'
#
loop_
_entity.id
_entity.type
_entity.pdbx_description
1 polymer ?
#
loop_
_entity_poly.entity_id
_entity_poly.type
_entity_poly.pdbx_seq_one_letter_code
_entity_poly.pdbx_strand_id
1 'polypeptide(L)'
;MGRHSGFITHYATLASRDVDCCLIPESPFYLEGEGGLFRYIEKRLKDNGHMVIVVAEGAGQKLIAETMQSIGKDASGNELLLDVGLWLSQKINEYFKRNKMTINLKYIDPTYMIRAIPSNASDNVYCTLLAHSVVHGAMAGYTGFTIGQVNGRHCYIPFYRITEKQNRVSITDRMWARLLSSTNQPSFLRNKVIEEAKKEQERARLPIGSLPGRLQVPTLVIRSEVNLRLYGADKPFFQPI
;
A
#
# COMPACT_ATOMS: atom_id res chain seq x y z
N MET A 1 3.08 9.83 6.63
CA MET A 1 1.98 10.09 5.66
C MET A 1 1.42 8.79 5.08
N GLY A 2 0.23 8.85 4.46
CA GLY A 2 -0.47 7.70 3.89
C GLY A 2 -1.64 7.23 4.76
N ARG A 3 -2.58 8.16 5.04
CA ARG A 3 -3.72 7.93 5.94
C ARG A 3 -4.69 6.86 5.44
N HIS A 4 -5.08 6.95 4.17
CA HIS A 4 -6.06 6.05 3.56
C HIS A 4 -5.48 5.24 2.39
N SER A 5 -4.36 5.69 1.83
CA SER A 5 -3.68 5.02 0.74
C SER A 5 -2.16 5.11 0.87
N GLY A 6 -1.49 4.05 0.46
CA GLY A 6 -0.06 3.86 0.63
C GLY A 6 0.83 4.35 -0.51
N PHE A 7 0.35 5.20 -1.44
CA PHE A 7 1.10 5.55 -2.65
C PHE A 7 2.48 6.14 -2.36
N ILE A 8 2.59 7.07 -1.41
CA ILE A 8 3.88 7.70 -1.07
C ILE A 8 4.87 6.64 -0.56
N THR A 9 4.45 5.82 0.41
CA THR A 9 5.24 4.73 0.97
C THR A 9 5.65 3.72 -0.09
N HIS A 10 4.72 3.35 -0.98
CA HIS A 10 4.95 2.44 -2.09
C HIS A 10 6.01 2.94 -3.07
N TYR A 11 5.84 4.16 -3.59
CA TYR A 11 6.78 4.75 -4.54
C TYR A 11 8.13 5.09 -3.91
N ALA A 12 8.15 5.56 -2.66
CA ALA A 12 9.39 5.82 -1.93
C ALA A 12 10.22 4.55 -1.72
N THR A 13 9.56 3.43 -1.35
CA THR A 13 10.21 2.11 -1.22
C THR A 13 10.82 1.67 -2.54
N LEU A 14 10.05 1.76 -3.63
CA LEU A 14 10.51 1.33 -4.95
C LEU A 14 11.66 2.19 -5.48
N ALA A 15 11.64 3.50 -5.19
CA ALA A 15 12.67 4.43 -5.59
C ALA A 15 13.96 4.25 -4.77
N SER A 16 13.86 4.06 -3.46
CA SER A 16 15.02 3.94 -2.56
C SER A 16 15.76 2.62 -2.75
N ARG A 17 15.06 1.50 -2.99
CA ARG A 17 15.61 0.13 -3.10
C ARG A 17 16.37 -0.42 -1.89
N ASP A 18 16.67 0.40 -0.88
CA ASP A 18 17.32 0.01 0.37
C ASP A 18 16.32 -0.39 1.48
N VAL A 19 15.03 -0.46 1.15
CA VAL A 19 13.96 -0.78 2.10
C VAL A 19 13.66 -2.27 2.07
N ASP A 20 13.72 -2.94 3.22
CA ASP A 20 13.43 -4.37 3.35
C ASP A 20 11.94 -4.66 3.50
N CYS A 21 11.19 -3.74 4.11
CA CYS A 21 9.76 -3.94 4.38
C CYS A 21 8.95 -2.67 4.19
N CYS A 22 7.83 -2.77 3.46
CA CYS A 22 6.90 -1.69 3.18
C CYS A 22 5.50 -2.08 3.63
N LEU A 23 4.97 -1.33 4.60
CA LEU A 23 3.64 -1.53 5.17
C LEU A 23 2.70 -0.40 4.74
N ILE A 24 1.60 -0.77 4.06
CA ILE A 24 0.59 0.17 3.54
C ILE A 24 -0.81 -0.19 4.06
N PRO A 25 -1.77 0.76 4.09
CA PRO A 25 -3.12 0.51 4.58
C PRO A 25 -3.87 -0.58 3.79
N GLU A 26 -3.57 -0.70 2.50
CA GLU A 26 -4.21 -1.67 1.61
C GLU A 26 -3.78 -3.11 1.91
N SER A 27 -2.53 -3.33 2.32
CA SER A 27 -1.96 -4.66 2.56
C SER A 27 -2.04 -5.03 4.04
N PRO A 28 -2.98 -5.91 4.45
CA PRO A 28 -3.07 -6.34 5.83
C PRO A 28 -1.85 -7.18 6.23
N PHE A 29 -1.45 -7.05 7.49
CA PHE A 29 -0.38 -7.84 8.10
C PHE A 29 -0.75 -8.19 9.53
N TYR A 30 0.05 -9.07 10.14
CA TYR A 30 -0.06 -9.43 11.55
C TYR A 30 1.32 -9.48 12.19
N LEU A 31 1.36 -9.25 13.50
CA LEU A 31 2.61 -9.09 14.25
C LEU A 31 3.26 -10.43 14.59
N GLU A 32 2.53 -11.29 15.32
CA GLU A 32 3.02 -12.54 15.89
C GLU A 32 2.46 -13.77 15.17
N GLY A 33 3.27 -14.83 15.07
CA GLY A 33 2.89 -16.10 14.46
C GLY A 33 3.84 -16.55 13.36
N GLU A 34 3.59 -17.73 12.80
CA GLU A 34 4.35 -18.23 11.66
C GLU A 34 4.05 -17.39 10.41
N GLY A 35 5.09 -16.74 9.87
CA GLY A 35 4.97 -15.78 8.76
C GLY A 35 4.64 -14.35 9.19
N GLY A 36 4.60 -14.08 10.50
CA GLY A 36 4.32 -12.74 11.04
C GLY A 36 5.48 -11.77 10.86
N LEU A 37 5.18 -10.48 11.02
CA LEU A 37 6.14 -9.39 10.86
C LEU A 37 7.36 -9.55 11.77
N PHE A 38 7.19 -9.91 13.05
CA PHE A 38 8.33 -10.02 13.97
C PHE A 38 9.31 -11.13 13.60
N ARG A 39 8.79 -12.28 13.14
CA ARG A 39 9.64 -13.38 12.67
C ARG A 39 10.40 -13.01 11.40
N TYR A 40 9.77 -12.25 10.51
CA TYR A 40 10.45 -11.73 9.33
C TYR A 40 11.58 -10.75 9.70
N ILE A 41 11.32 -9.85 10.65
CA ILE A 41 12.34 -8.91 11.17
C ILE A 41 13.51 -9.68 11.79
N GLU A 42 13.24 -10.67 12.64
CA GLU A 42 14.28 -11.48 13.27
C GLU A 42 15.16 -12.19 12.23
N LYS A 43 14.54 -12.79 11.21
CA LYS A 43 15.27 -13.46 10.12
C LYS A 43 16.16 -12.46 9.36
N ARG A 44 15.62 -11.32 8.96
CA ARG A 44 16.37 -10.29 8.22
C ARG A 44 17.53 -9.72 9.01
N LEU A 45 17.34 -9.46 10.31
CA LEU A 45 18.41 -8.98 11.18
C LEU A 45 19.54 -10.02 11.33
N LYS A 46 19.23 -11.31 11.38
CA LYS A 46 20.26 -12.37 11.42
C LYS A 46 21.00 -12.52 10.10
N ASP A 47 20.29 -12.40 8.97
CA ASP A 47 20.87 -12.60 7.64
C ASP A 47 21.73 -11.39 7.20
N ASN A 48 21.25 -10.16 7.44
CA ASN A 48 21.85 -8.92 6.89
C ASN A 48 22.49 -8.01 7.96
N GLY A 49 22.23 -8.25 9.25
CA GLY A 49 22.70 -7.39 10.36
C GLY A 49 21.96 -6.06 10.53
N HIS A 50 21.10 -5.68 9.58
CA HIS A 50 20.29 -4.45 9.61
C HIS A 50 18.97 -4.66 8.87
N MET A 51 18.01 -3.76 9.10
CA MET A 51 16.72 -3.77 8.41
C MET A 51 16.10 -2.38 8.38
N VAL A 52 15.50 -2.00 7.24
CA VAL A 52 14.74 -0.77 7.07
C VAL A 52 13.27 -1.08 6.80
N ILE A 53 12.40 -0.47 7.60
CA ILE A 53 10.94 -0.61 7.49
C ILE A 53 10.32 0.75 7.21
N VAL A 54 9.54 0.84 6.14
CA VAL A 54 8.75 2.04 5.82
C VAL A 54 7.27 1.73 6.07
N VAL A 55 6.64 2.56 6.88
CA VAL A 55 5.25 2.36 7.34
C VAL A 55 4.42 3.56 6.95
N ALA A 56 3.31 3.32 6.26
CA ALA A 56 2.30 4.33 6.04
C ALA A 56 1.48 4.57 7.32
N GLU A 57 1.07 5.82 7.55
CA GLU A 57 0.34 6.24 8.75
C GLU A 57 -0.97 5.46 8.99
N GLY A 58 -1.66 5.08 7.91
CA GLY A 58 -2.88 4.27 7.99
C GLY A 58 -2.66 2.75 8.08
N ALA A 59 -1.41 2.28 7.99
CA ALA A 59 -1.13 0.85 8.04
C ALA A 59 -1.40 0.29 9.45
N GLY A 60 -2.00 -0.90 9.56
CA GLY A 60 -2.14 -1.56 10.86
C GLY A 60 -3.12 -0.91 11.86
N GLN A 61 -3.85 0.16 11.48
CA GLN A 61 -4.81 0.83 12.38
C GLN A 61 -5.84 -0.12 13.00
N LYS A 62 -6.26 -1.16 12.27
CA LYS A 62 -7.14 -2.22 12.80
C LYS A 62 -6.52 -2.98 13.98
N LEU A 63 -5.23 -3.29 13.91
CA LEU A 63 -4.52 -4.00 14.98
C LEU A 63 -4.39 -3.14 16.24
N ILE A 64 -4.22 -1.83 16.05
CA ILE A 64 -4.12 -0.88 17.16
C ILE A 64 -5.48 -0.69 17.82
N ALA A 65 -6.55 -0.54 17.03
CA ALA A 65 -7.92 -0.42 17.54
C ALA A 65 -8.37 -1.65 18.34
N GLU A 66 -7.95 -2.86 17.94
CA GLU A 66 -8.18 -4.08 18.73
C GLU A 66 -7.45 -4.06 20.09
N THR A 67 -6.35 -3.31 20.19
CA THR A 67 -5.51 -3.23 21.40
C THR A 67 -5.90 -2.03 22.29
N MET A 68 -6.43 -0.94 21.72
CA MET A 68 -6.79 0.29 22.44
C MET A 68 -8.26 0.66 22.18
N GLN A 69 -9.08 0.59 23.24
CA GLN A 69 -10.55 0.66 23.21
C GLN A 69 -11.19 2.04 22.91
N SER A 70 -10.42 3.10 22.63
CA SER A 70 -11.02 4.43 22.40
C SER A 70 -10.25 5.26 21.37
N ILE A 71 -10.86 5.48 20.21
CA ILE A 71 -10.41 6.45 19.22
C ILE A 71 -11.32 7.69 19.31
N GLY A 72 -10.75 8.84 19.63
CA GLY A 72 -11.44 10.13 19.56
C GLY A 72 -11.66 10.57 18.11
N LYS A 73 -12.53 11.56 17.89
CA LYS A 73 -12.63 12.28 16.62
C LYS A 73 -11.95 13.63 16.73
N ASP A 74 -11.34 14.09 15.64
CA ASP A 74 -10.83 15.45 15.55
C ASP A 74 -11.98 16.48 15.46
N ALA A 75 -11.64 17.78 15.57
CA ALA A 75 -12.61 18.87 15.46
C ALA A 75 -13.27 18.97 14.06
N SER A 76 -12.73 18.26 13.06
CA SER A 76 -13.24 18.17 11.69
C SER A 76 -14.06 16.90 11.43
N GLY A 77 -14.28 16.07 12.45
CA GLY A 77 -15.08 14.84 12.37
C GLY A 77 -14.35 13.59 11.88
N ASN A 78 -13.02 13.64 11.64
CA ASN A 78 -12.26 12.48 11.22
C ASN A 78 -11.80 11.63 12.42
N GLU A 79 -11.67 10.32 12.22
CA GLU A 79 -11.11 9.40 13.23
C GLU A 79 -9.65 9.73 13.51
N LEU A 80 -9.31 9.97 14.78
CA LEU A 80 -7.94 10.26 15.16
C LEU A 80 -7.09 9.00 14.99
N LEU A 81 -6.14 9.03 14.07
CA LEU A 81 -5.24 7.90 13.89
C LEU A 81 -4.25 7.84 15.05
N LEU A 82 -4.04 6.62 15.56
CA LEU A 82 -2.98 6.37 16.52
C LEU A 82 -1.64 6.31 15.78
N ASP A 83 -0.56 6.77 16.42
CA ASP A 83 0.78 6.73 15.84
C ASP A 83 1.26 5.28 15.72
N VAL A 84 1.07 4.70 14.53
CA VAL A 84 1.48 3.34 14.18
C VAL A 84 2.99 3.19 14.30
N GLY A 85 3.76 4.23 13.95
CA GLY A 85 5.21 4.18 13.95
C GLY A 85 5.74 3.99 15.37
N LEU A 86 5.26 4.81 16.31
CA LEU A 86 5.62 4.69 17.72
C LEU A 86 5.12 3.38 18.33
N TRP A 87 3.86 3.01 18.07
CA TRP A 87 3.27 1.77 18.55
C TRP A 87 4.04 0.53 18.08
N LEU A 88 4.36 0.47 16.79
CA LEU A 88 5.11 -0.65 16.20
C LEU A 88 6.52 -0.72 16.77
N SER A 89 7.17 0.43 16.96
CA SER A 89 8.50 0.53 17.58
C SER A 89 8.52 -0.03 19.00
N GLN A 90 7.51 0.29 19.81
CA GLN A 90 7.36 -0.27 21.16
C GLN A 90 7.17 -1.79 21.12
N LYS A 91 6.27 -2.28 20.27
CA LYS A 91 5.96 -3.71 20.14
C LYS A 91 7.16 -4.53 19.65
N ILE A 92 7.93 -4.00 18.71
CA ILE A 92 9.18 -4.62 18.26
C ILE A 92 10.16 -4.71 19.44
N ASN A 93 10.38 -3.61 20.17
CA ASN A 93 11.28 -3.62 21.33
C ASN A 93 10.85 -4.61 22.41
N GLU A 94 9.55 -4.72 22.71
CA GLU A 94 9.00 -5.72 23.64
C GLU A 94 9.29 -7.15 23.18
N TYR A 95 9.06 -7.44 21.89
CA TYR A 95 9.30 -8.76 21.31
C TYR A 95 10.77 -9.19 21.43
N PHE A 96 11.70 -8.31 21.06
CA PHE A 96 13.14 -8.61 21.11
C PHE A 96 13.70 -8.69 22.54
N LYS A 97 13.14 -7.91 23.48
CA LYS A 97 13.45 -8.05 24.92
C LYS A 97 13.07 -9.43 25.45
N ARG A 98 11.87 -9.93 25.11
CA ARG A 98 11.41 -11.27 25.50
C ARG A 98 12.30 -12.37 24.90
N ASN A 99 12.79 -12.17 23.68
CA ASN A 99 13.66 -13.12 22.99
C ASN A 99 15.15 -12.96 23.35
N LYS A 100 15.50 -12.09 24.32
CA LYS A 100 16.88 -11.81 24.78
C LYS A 100 17.85 -11.39 23.68
N MET A 101 17.35 -10.71 22.65
CA MET A 101 18.17 -10.17 21.56
C MET A 101 18.22 -8.66 21.67
N THR A 102 19.43 -8.09 21.71
CA THR A 102 19.63 -6.65 21.77
C THR A 102 19.52 -6.06 20.37
N ILE A 103 18.66 -5.06 20.20
CA ILE A 103 18.47 -4.34 18.93
C ILE A 103 18.63 -2.83 19.15
N ASN A 104 19.15 -2.13 18.15
CA ASN A 104 19.15 -0.66 18.11
C ASN A 104 18.03 -0.20 17.17
N LEU A 105 16.88 0.16 17.73
CA LEU A 105 15.74 0.64 16.95
C LEU A 105 15.74 2.17 16.94
N LYS A 106 15.78 2.75 15.74
CA LYS A 106 15.61 4.19 15.52
C LYS A 106 14.32 4.45 14.78
N TYR A 107 13.44 5.24 15.40
CA TYR A 107 12.21 5.72 14.78
C TYR A 107 12.46 7.10 14.16
N ILE A 108 12.01 7.28 12.92
CA ILE A 108 12.12 8.55 12.19
C ILE A 108 10.73 8.87 11.64
N ASP A 109 10.18 10.01 12.03
CA ASP A 109 8.96 10.56 11.43
C ASP A 109 9.30 11.78 10.57
N PRO A 110 9.38 11.62 9.23
CA PRO A 110 9.67 12.73 8.33
C PRO A 110 8.42 13.52 7.94
N THR A 111 7.27 13.33 8.59
CA THR A 111 5.98 13.91 8.14
C THR A 111 6.01 15.43 7.96
N TYR A 112 6.62 16.18 8.89
CA TYR A 112 6.77 17.63 8.71
C TYR A 112 7.81 17.98 7.64
N MET A 113 8.91 17.24 7.57
CA MET A 113 9.98 17.48 6.60
C MET A 113 9.46 17.35 5.17
N ILE A 114 8.66 16.32 4.87
CA ILE A 114 8.14 16.09 3.52
C ILE A 114 7.00 17.06 3.14
N ARG A 115 6.31 17.64 4.14
CA ARG A 115 5.18 18.56 3.89
C ARG A 115 5.58 20.03 3.87
N ALA A 116 6.70 20.39 4.51
CA ALA A 116 7.15 21.77 4.65
C ALA A 116 8.30 22.16 3.70
N ILE A 117 8.83 21.21 2.92
CA ILE A 117 9.86 21.48 1.93
C ILE A 117 9.28 22.27 0.74
N PRO A 118 10.02 23.23 0.14
CA PRO A 118 9.58 23.87 -1.10
C PRO A 118 9.38 22.85 -2.22
N SER A 119 8.42 23.16 -3.10
CA SER A 119 8.11 22.36 -4.29
C SER A 119 9.27 22.31 -5.27
N ASN A 120 9.44 21.14 -5.91
CA ASN A 120 10.41 20.97 -6.99
C ASN A 120 9.91 21.64 -8.29
N ALA A 121 10.77 21.70 -9.31
CA ALA A 121 10.45 22.33 -10.59
C ALA A 121 9.23 21.69 -11.29
N SER A 122 9.10 20.36 -11.24
CA SER A 122 7.98 19.63 -11.85
C SER A 122 6.66 19.96 -11.16
N ASP A 123 6.65 20.00 -9.83
CA ASP A 123 5.48 20.36 -9.03
C ASP A 123 5.10 21.83 -9.25
N ASN A 124 6.08 22.73 -9.39
CA ASN A 124 5.82 24.13 -9.72
C ASN A 124 5.10 24.28 -11.07
N VAL A 125 5.63 23.63 -12.11
CA VAL A 125 4.99 23.62 -13.44
C VAL A 125 3.58 23.02 -13.36
N TYR A 126 3.42 21.90 -12.65
CA TYR A 126 2.14 21.24 -12.50
C TYR A 126 1.10 22.13 -11.78
N CYS A 127 1.47 22.75 -10.66
CA CYS A 127 0.62 23.68 -9.92
C CYS A 127 0.21 24.89 -10.76
N THR A 128 1.13 25.46 -11.56
CA THR A 128 0.82 26.56 -12.47
C THR A 128 -0.18 26.14 -13.55
N LEU A 129 -0.01 24.97 -14.16
CA LEU A 129 -0.92 24.46 -15.20
C LEU A 129 -2.32 24.17 -14.64
N LEU A 130 -2.41 23.61 -13.43
CA LEU A 130 -3.68 23.44 -12.72
C LEU A 130 -4.35 24.80 -12.47
N ALA A 131 -3.61 25.77 -11.93
CA ALA A 131 -4.13 27.10 -11.62
C ALA A 131 -4.67 27.83 -12.87
N HIS A 132 -3.90 27.86 -13.95
CA HIS A 132 -4.33 28.48 -15.22
C HIS A 132 -5.59 27.82 -15.78
N SER A 133 -5.64 26.50 -15.74
CA SER A 133 -6.81 25.76 -16.21
C SER A 133 -8.05 26.07 -15.36
N VAL A 134 -7.90 26.27 -14.04
CA VAL A 134 -9.02 26.63 -13.15
C VAL A 134 -9.54 28.01 -13.53
N VAL A 135 -8.64 28.98 -13.73
CA VAL A 135 -9.00 30.34 -14.13
C VAL A 135 -9.77 30.32 -15.46
N HIS A 136 -9.29 29.58 -16.46
CA HIS A 136 -9.99 29.47 -17.75
C HIS A 136 -11.38 28.85 -17.60
N GLY A 137 -11.52 27.78 -16.82
CA GLY A 137 -12.82 27.15 -16.57
C GLY A 137 -13.79 28.08 -15.82
N ALA A 138 -13.30 28.82 -14.83
CA ALA A 138 -14.10 29.79 -14.09
C ALA A 138 -14.53 30.98 -14.97
N MET A 139 -13.63 31.50 -15.82
CA MET A 139 -13.93 32.58 -16.76
C MET A 139 -14.91 32.15 -17.86
N ALA A 140 -14.94 30.86 -18.22
CA ALA A 140 -15.95 30.29 -19.11
C ALA A 140 -17.34 30.11 -18.44
N GLY A 141 -17.46 30.41 -17.14
CA GLY A 141 -18.71 30.30 -16.37
C GLY A 141 -18.96 28.91 -15.78
N TYR A 142 -17.99 27.99 -15.81
CA TYR A 142 -18.13 26.69 -15.15
C TYR A 142 -18.00 26.84 -13.62
N THR A 143 -18.77 26.03 -12.89
CA THR A 143 -18.75 25.99 -11.43
C THR A 143 -18.86 24.54 -10.94
N GLY A 144 -18.52 24.27 -9.67
CA GLY A 144 -18.67 22.94 -9.08
C GLY A 144 -17.70 21.88 -9.62
N PHE A 145 -16.54 22.30 -10.11
CA PHE A 145 -15.51 21.41 -10.66
C PHE A 145 -14.15 21.64 -10.01
N THR A 146 -13.30 20.62 -10.10
CA THR A 146 -11.86 20.69 -9.82
C THR A 146 -11.07 20.30 -11.06
N ILE A 147 -9.76 20.48 -11.04
CA ILE A 147 -8.86 20.08 -12.12
C ILE A 147 -7.94 18.99 -11.64
N GLY A 148 -7.81 17.97 -12.46
CA GLY A 148 -6.83 16.91 -12.27
C GLY A 148 -6.29 16.45 -13.61
N GLN A 149 -5.13 15.82 -13.57
CA GLN A 149 -4.57 15.15 -14.73
C GLN A 149 -5.20 13.76 -14.91
N VAL A 150 -5.79 13.51 -16.07
CA VAL A 150 -6.33 12.20 -16.46
C VAL A 150 -5.68 11.80 -17.77
N ASN A 151 -4.97 10.68 -17.78
CA ASN A 151 -4.24 10.17 -18.96
C ASN A 151 -3.36 11.23 -19.66
N GLY A 152 -2.63 12.02 -18.86
CA GLY A 152 -1.71 13.04 -19.36
C GLY A 152 -2.37 14.38 -19.73
N ARG A 153 -3.69 14.52 -19.65
CA ARG A 153 -4.41 15.76 -19.98
C ARG A 153 -5.05 16.39 -18.74
N HIS A 154 -5.10 17.72 -18.69
CA HIS A 154 -5.83 18.45 -17.65
C HIS A 154 -7.32 18.46 -17.98
N CYS A 155 -8.13 17.91 -17.09
CA CYS A 155 -9.56 17.74 -17.29
C CYS A 155 -10.34 18.44 -16.18
N TYR A 156 -11.50 19.00 -16.52
CA TYR A 156 -12.47 19.47 -15.54
C TYR A 156 -13.24 18.26 -14.96
N ILE A 157 -13.16 18.09 -13.65
CA ILE A 157 -13.75 16.96 -12.93
C ILE A 157 -14.81 17.50 -11.97
N PRO A 158 -16.09 17.14 -12.13
CA PRO A 158 -17.14 17.59 -11.22
C PRO A 158 -16.95 17.09 -9.79
N PHE A 159 -17.30 17.89 -8.79
CA PHE A 159 -17.13 17.52 -7.37
C PHE A 159 -17.87 16.24 -6.99
N TYR A 160 -19.10 16.04 -7.46
CA TYR A 160 -19.86 14.83 -7.12
C TYR A 160 -19.14 13.54 -7.57
N ARG A 161 -18.38 13.59 -8.67
CA ARG A 161 -17.57 12.46 -9.14
C ARG A 161 -16.31 12.23 -8.31
N ILE A 162 -15.66 13.29 -7.85
CA ILE A 162 -14.40 13.15 -7.09
C ILE A 162 -14.64 12.60 -5.68
N THR A 163 -15.82 12.88 -5.10
CA THR A 163 -16.19 12.40 -3.76
C THR A 163 -16.72 10.96 -3.76
N GLU A 164 -17.15 10.43 -4.91
CA GLU A 164 -17.72 9.07 -5.02
C GLU A 164 -16.72 7.97 -4.65
N LYS A 165 -15.45 8.11 -5.06
CA LYS A 165 -14.44 7.06 -4.91
C LYS A 165 -13.09 7.64 -4.55
N GLN A 166 -12.40 6.95 -3.65
CA GLN A 166 -11.01 7.23 -3.31
C GLN A 166 -10.08 6.31 -4.09
N ASN A 167 -8.98 6.86 -4.59
CA ASN A 167 -7.94 6.06 -5.22
C ASN A 167 -7.13 5.31 -4.16
N ARG A 168 -6.88 4.02 -4.37
CA ARG A 168 -6.12 3.14 -3.47
C ARG A 168 -5.08 2.37 -4.26
N VAL A 169 -3.99 2.00 -3.61
CA VAL A 169 -2.96 1.15 -4.21
C VAL A 169 -3.57 -0.21 -4.50
N SER A 170 -3.46 -0.66 -5.75
CA SER A 170 -3.85 -2.03 -6.10
C SER A 170 -2.70 -2.99 -5.80
N ILE A 171 -2.92 -3.91 -4.87
CA ILE A 171 -1.95 -4.93 -4.44
C ILE A 171 -1.72 -5.98 -5.55
N THR A 172 -2.65 -6.10 -6.50
CA THR A 172 -2.51 -7.00 -7.65
C THR A 172 -1.79 -6.34 -8.82
N ASP A 173 -1.49 -5.05 -8.74
CA ASP A 173 -0.87 -4.32 -9.84
C ASP A 173 0.63 -4.63 -9.99
N ARG A 174 1.13 -4.44 -11.21
CA ARG A 174 2.52 -4.65 -11.59
C ARG A 174 3.48 -3.84 -10.72
N MET A 175 3.10 -2.62 -10.32
CA MET A 175 3.94 -1.77 -9.48
C MET A 175 4.12 -2.37 -8.09
N TRP A 176 3.05 -2.91 -7.49
CA TRP A 176 3.16 -3.62 -6.22
C TRP A 176 4.01 -4.88 -6.35
N ALA A 177 3.81 -5.67 -7.41
CA ALA A 177 4.64 -6.85 -7.68
C ALA A 177 6.13 -6.50 -7.80
N ARG A 178 6.48 -5.39 -8.48
CA ARG A 178 7.86 -4.90 -8.57
C ARG A 178 8.44 -4.55 -7.20
N LEU A 179 7.66 -3.92 -6.33
CA LEU A 179 8.09 -3.63 -4.96
C LEU A 179 8.39 -4.94 -4.21
N LEU A 180 7.47 -5.91 -4.25
CA LEU A 180 7.67 -7.20 -3.59
C LEU A 180 8.91 -7.94 -4.09
N SER A 181 9.18 -7.89 -5.41
CA SER A 181 10.41 -8.45 -5.98
C SER A 181 11.67 -7.70 -5.56
N SER A 182 11.59 -6.38 -5.39
CA SER A 182 12.74 -5.55 -4.98
C SER A 182 13.09 -5.75 -3.51
N THR A 183 12.09 -5.78 -2.62
CA THR A 183 12.33 -5.93 -1.16
C THR A 183 12.46 -7.40 -0.76
N ASN A 184 11.98 -8.31 -1.61
CA ASN A 184 11.85 -9.74 -1.33
C ASN A 184 11.10 -9.99 -0.01
N GLN A 185 10.12 -9.12 0.29
CA GLN A 185 9.24 -9.25 1.45
C GLN A 185 8.14 -10.28 1.19
N PRO A 186 7.78 -11.12 2.19
CA PRO A 186 6.66 -12.03 2.05
C PRO A 186 5.33 -11.25 2.11
N SER A 187 4.29 -11.88 1.58
CA SER A 187 2.93 -11.44 1.87
C SER A 187 2.56 -11.85 3.30
N PHE A 188 2.30 -10.89 4.18
CA PHE A 188 1.94 -11.12 5.59
C PHE A 188 0.46 -11.54 5.76
N LEU A 189 -0.09 -12.32 4.84
CA LEU A 189 -1.45 -12.85 4.96
C LEU A 189 -1.47 -14.01 5.96
N ARG A 190 -2.46 -14.04 6.87
CA ARG A 190 -2.62 -15.18 7.79
C ARG A 190 -2.90 -16.45 6.97
N ASN A 191 -2.27 -17.56 7.35
CA ASN A 191 -2.51 -18.88 6.74
C ASN A 191 -4.01 -19.24 6.69
N LYS A 192 -4.81 -18.85 7.70
CA LYS A 192 -6.27 -19.07 7.69
C LYS A 192 -6.98 -18.39 6.52
N VAL A 193 -6.59 -17.16 6.18
CA VAL A 193 -7.18 -16.40 5.06
C VAL A 193 -6.77 -17.01 3.72
N ILE A 194 -5.53 -17.50 3.62
CA ILE A 194 -5.04 -18.21 2.43
C ILE A 194 -5.80 -19.54 2.26
N GLU A 195 -6.00 -20.29 3.34
CA GLU A 195 -6.74 -21.55 3.31
C GLU A 195 -8.25 -21.36 3.05
N GLU A 196 -8.85 -20.29 3.57
CA GLU A 196 -10.23 -19.91 3.25
C GLU A 196 -10.37 -19.49 1.78
N ALA A 197 -9.45 -18.68 1.26
CA ALA A 197 -9.44 -18.30 -0.15
C ALA A 197 -9.19 -19.50 -1.08
N LYS A 198 -8.33 -20.45 -0.70
CA LYS A 198 -8.15 -21.72 -1.43
C LYS A 198 -9.43 -22.54 -1.42
N LYS A 199 -10.09 -22.69 -0.27
CA LYS A 199 -11.38 -23.39 -0.15
C LYS A 199 -12.49 -22.72 -0.97
N GLU A 200 -12.49 -21.39 -1.04
CA GLU A 200 -13.45 -20.63 -1.84
C GLU A 200 -13.17 -20.76 -3.34
N GLN A 201 -11.90 -20.74 -3.76
CA GLN A 201 -11.50 -21.06 -5.13
C GLN A 201 -11.82 -22.51 -5.51
N GLU A 202 -11.66 -23.45 -4.59
CA GLU A 202 -12.00 -24.86 -4.78
C GLU A 202 -13.52 -25.06 -4.89
N ARG A 203 -14.31 -24.35 -4.07
CA ARG A 203 -15.77 -24.29 -4.19
C ARG A 203 -16.23 -23.67 -5.51
N ALA A 204 -15.56 -22.64 -5.99
CA ALA A 204 -15.86 -21.99 -7.27
C ALA A 204 -15.44 -22.84 -8.49
N ARG A 205 -14.58 -23.84 -8.31
CA ARG A 205 -14.17 -24.81 -9.34
C ARG A 205 -15.08 -26.04 -9.43
N LEU A 206 -15.99 -26.23 -8.48
CA LEU A 206 -16.99 -27.31 -8.55
C LEU A 206 -18.01 -27.00 -9.66
N PRO A 207 -18.34 -27.98 -10.54
CA PRO A 207 -19.31 -27.77 -11.61
C PRO A 207 -20.69 -27.39 -11.06
N ILE A 208 -21.40 -26.51 -11.78
CA ILE A 208 -22.68 -25.84 -11.43
C ILE A 208 -23.86 -26.82 -11.15
N GLY A 209 -23.64 -28.14 -11.15
CA GLY A 209 -24.69 -29.16 -11.14
C GLY A 209 -25.15 -29.72 -9.80
N SER A 210 -24.70 -29.24 -8.62
CA SER A 210 -25.01 -29.95 -7.36
C SER A 210 -25.35 -29.10 -6.14
N LEU A 211 -25.97 -27.91 -6.29
CA LEU A 211 -26.58 -27.18 -5.17
C LEU A 211 -27.95 -26.60 -5.54
N PRO A 212 -29.02 -26.89 -4.78
CA PRO A 212 -30.34 -26.33 -5.04
C PRO A 212 -30.44 -24.90 -4.49
N GLY A 213 -30.69 -23.95 -5.40
CA GLY A 213 -31.27 -22.64 -5.11
C GLY A 213 -30.35 -21.61 -4.45
N ARG A 214 -29.74 -20.70 -5.24
CA ARG A 214 -29.57 -19.30 -4.82
C ARG A 214 -29.32 -18.35 -5.98
N LEU A 215 -29.85 -17.13 -5.79
CA LEU A 215 -29.93 -16.03 -6.76
C LEU A 215 -28.60 -15.64 -7.39
N GLN A 216 -28.68 -15.29 -8.68
CA GLN A 216 -27.62 -14.64 -9.45
C GLN A 216 -27.18 -13.33 -8.78
N VAL A 217 -25.94 -13.32 -8.28
CA VAL A 217 -25.14 -12.10 -8.09
C VAL A 217 -24.03 -12.12 -9.15
N PRO A 218 -23.72 -10.98 -9.78
CA PRO A 218 -22.82 -10.95 -10.93
C PRO A 218 -21.41 -11.42 -10.54
N THR A 219 -21.00 -12.51 -11.18
CA THR A 219 -19.68 -13.15 -11.05
C THR A 219 -18.60 -12.25 -11.64
N LEU A 220 -17.66 -11.79 -10.80
CA LEU A 220 -16.43 -11.18 -11.28
C LEU A 220 -15.47 -12.31 -11.71
N VAL A 221 -15.45 -12.62 -13.00
CA VAL A 221 -14.54 -13.62 -13.57
C VAL A 221 -13.14 -13.01 -13.66
N ILE A 222 -12.26 -13.33 -12.71
CA ILE A 222 -10.82 -13.07 -12.85
C ILE A 222 -10.22 -14.27 -13.59
N ARG A 223 -9.98 -14.13 -14.90
CA ARG A 223 -9.21 -15.10 -15.66
C ARG A 223 -7.73 -14.98 -15.30
N SER A 224 -7.20 -15.98 -14.61
CA SER A 224 -5.76 -16.17 -14.44
C SER A 224 -5.22 -17.01 -15.61
N GLU A 225 -4.90 -16.36 -16.73
CA GLU A 225 -4.00 -16.95 -17.72
C GLU A 225 -2.76 -16.07 -17.82
N VAL A 226 -1.79 -16.35 -16.94
CA VAL A 226 -0.40 -15.99 -17.21
C VAL A 226 0.39 -17.30 -17.16
N ASN A 227 0.46 -17.94 -18.32
CA ASN A 227 1.43 -18.99 -18.59
C ASN A 227 2.83 -18.39 -18.47
N LEU A 228 3.52 -18.65 -17.34
CA LEU A 228 4.96 -18.40 -17.23
C LEU A 228 5.68 -19.48 -18.05
N ARG A 229 6.00 -19.17 -19.31
CA ARG A 229 7.05 -19.87 -20.06
C ARG A 229 8.41 -19.39 -19.55
N LEU A 230 9.11 -20.26 -18.84
CA LEU A 230 10.53 -20.11 -18.53
C LEU A 230 11.32 -20.30 -19.82
N TYR A 231 11.91 -19.24 -20.37
CA TYR A 231 12.97 -19.35 -21.36
C TYR A 231 14.32 -19.26 -20.63
N GLY A 232 15.04 -20.38 -20.64
CA GLY A 232 16.41 -20.47 -20.14
C GLY A 232 17.34 -19.55 -20.92
N ALA A 233 18.25 -18.93 -20.18
CA ALA A 233 19.35 -18.14 -20.70
C ALA A 233 20.28 -19.04 -21.52
N ASP A 234 20.50 -18.71 -22.78
CA ASP A 234 21.74 -19.05 -23.47
C ASP A 234 22.02 -18.07 -24.62
N LYS A 235 23.18 -17.40 -24.47
CA LYS A 235 23.99 -16.64 -25.44
C LYS A 235 23.74 -15.12 -25.64
N PRO A 236 24.84 -14.33 -25.73
CA PRO A 236 24.81 -12.88 -25.87
C PRO A 236 24.73 -12.48 -27.35
N PHE A 237 23.87 -11.53 -27.68
CA PHE A 237 23.95 -10.80 -28.94
C PHE A 237 24.14 -9.32 -28.65
N PHE A 238 25.42 -8.91 -28.72
CA PHE A 238 25.79 -7.58 -29.18
C PHE A 238 25.26 -7.41 -30.61
N GLN A 239 24.61 -6.29 -30.90
CA GLN A 239 25.07 -5.37 -31.95
C GLN A 239 24.31 -4.02 -31.90
N PRO A 240 24.96 -2.92 -32.30
CA PRO A 240 24.52 -1.54 -32.05
C PRO A 240 23.73 -0.94 -33.22
N ILE A 241 22.93 0.08 -32.91
CA ILE A 241 22.66 1.25 -33.77
C ILE A 241 22.63 2.48 -32.86
#